data_AF-A0A5B7B335-F1
#
_entry.id   AF-A0A5B7B335-F1
#
_cell.length_a   1.000
_cell.length_b   1.000
_cell.length_c   1.000
_cell.angle_alpha   90.00
_cell.angle_beta   90.00
_cell.angle_gamma   90.00
#
_symmetry.space_group_name_H-M   'P 1'
#
loop_
_entity.id
_entity.type
_entity.pdbx_description
1 polymer ?
#
loop_
_entity_poly.entity_id
_entity_poly.type
_entity_poly.pdbx_seq_one_letter_code
_entity_poly.pdbx_strand_id
1 'polypeptide(L)'
;MLLHLFMFSWLLLTEATLEGNTRTNTTSTFMVTKPGCQRQCGNLTVPYPFGIGLGRGCSIDPQLDINCNTSFNPPRPFFNLPKPYLRSIEVLDISKTQVRIKNVVASMCYNQSGAVISDHAAWNNLKGTPYTFSDSANKLTVIGCDDFALMLGSQGEGRNFTCGCLSICSKSGRA
;
A
#
# COMPACT_ATOMS: atom_id res chain seq x y z
N MET A 1 -58.13 -24.43 -31.64
CA MET A 1 -59.28 -23.83 -32.35
C MET A 1 -60.26 -23.34 -31.29
N LEU A 2 -60.50 -22.06 -31.02
CA LEU A 2 -60.35 -20.89 -31.88
C LEU A 2 -60.21 -19.56 -31.09
N LEU A 3 -59.92 -19.58 -29.77
CA LEU A 3 -59.83 -18.34 -28.97
C LEU A 3 -58.46 -18.03 -28.32
N HIS A 4 -57.52 -18.96 -28.33
CA HIS A 4 -56.15 -18.69 -27.83
C HIS A 4 -55.19 -18.15 -28.91
N LEU A 5 -55.66 -17.97 -30.16
CA LEU A 5 -54.84 -17.50 -31.28
C LEU A 5 -54.88 -15.98 -31.50
N PHE A 6 -55.73 -15.23 -30.79
CA PHE A 6 -55.88 -13.77 -30.99
C PHE A 6 -55.01 -12.89 -30.09
N MET A 7 -54.22 -13.46 -29.17
CA MET A 7 -53.25 -12.70 -28.36
C MET A 7 -51.83 -12.68 -28.95
N PHE A 8 -51.64 -13.31 -30.12
CA PHE A 8 -50.32 -13.40 -30.76
C PHE A 8 -50.09 -12.39 -31.90
N SER A 9 -51.08 -11.56 -32.24
CA SER A 9 -51.03 -10.74 -33.46
C SER A 9 -50.98 -9.22 -33.25
N TRP A 10 -50.72 -8.69 -32.04
CA TRP A 10 -50.70 -7.23 -31.87
C TRP A 10 -49.59 -6.57 -31.02
N LEU A 11 -48.47 -7.23 -30.75
CA LEU A 11 -47.28 -6.53 -30.25
C LEU A 11 -46.01 -6.95 -30.99
N LEU A 12 -46.04 -6.84 -32.31
CA LEU A 12 -44.85 -6.48 -33.08
C LEU A 12 -45.02 -5.01 -33.46
N LEU A 13 -44.27 -4.13 -32.79
CA LEU A 13 -43.68 -2.88 -33.29
C LEU A 13 -43.22 -2.05 -32.07
N THR A 14 -42.12 -2.48 -31.46
CA THR A 14 -41.20 -1.53 -30.83
C THR A 14 -39.87 -1.73 -31.53
N GLU A 15 -39.48 -0.74 -32.33
CA GLU A 15 -38.14 -0.64 -32.88
C GLU A 15 -37.15 -0.73 -31.73
N ALA A 16 -36.39 -1.83 -31.70
CA ALA A 16 -35.18 -1.87 -30.89
C ALA A 16 -34.16 -1.00 -31.62
N THR A 17 -34.07 0.28 -31.25
CA THR A 17 -32.91 1.09 -31.58
C THR A 17 -31.70 0.40 -30.97
N LEU A 18 -30.86 -0.18 -31.83
CA LEU A 18 -29.51 -0.59 -31.49
C LEU A 18 -28.72 0.70 -31.21
N GLU A 19 -28.89 1.27 -30.03
CA GLU A 19 -27.84 2.10 -29.45
C GLU A 19 -26.66 1.17 -29.22
N GLY A 20 -25.72 1.21 -30.16
CA GLY A 20 -24.40 0.65 -29.96
C GLY A 20 -23.82 1.30 -28.71
N ASN A 21 -23.98 0.63 -27.57
CA ASN A 21 -23.28 0.94 -26.34
C ASN A 21 -21.81 0.68 -26.62
N THR A 22 -21.14 1.66 -27.22
CA THR A 22 -19.71 1.82 -27.13
C THR A 22 -19.42 2.03 -25.65
N ARG A 23 -19.27 0.89 -24.95
CA ARG A 23 -18.39 0.84 -23.80
C ARG A 23 -17.06 1.32 -24.33
N THR A 24 -16.80 2.62 -24.20
CA THR A 24 -15.45 3.12 -24.12
C THR A 24 -14.86 2.32 -22.97
N ASN A 25 -14.06 1.31 -23.31
CA ASN A 25 -13.04 0.81 -22.40
C ASN A 25 -12.11 2.01 -22.18
N THR A 26 -12.54 2.92 -21.31
CA THR A 26 -11.68 3.90 -20.70
C THR A 26 -10.78 3.06 -19.81
N THR A 27 -9.71 2.53 -20.41
CA THR A 27 -8.53 2.10 -19.69
C THR A 27 -8.05 3.34 -18.96
N SER A 28 -8.57 3.54 -17.75
CA SER A 28 -8.06 4.53 -16.82
C SER A 28 -6.61 4.14 -16.58
N THR A 29 -5.71 4.83 -17.29
CA THR A 29 -4.29 4.62 -17.20
C THR A 29 -3.85 5.17 -15.85
N PHE A 30 -3.94 4.34 -14.81
CA PHE A 30 -3.48 4.69 -13.47
C PHE A 30 -1.99 5.07 -13.44
N MET A 31 -1.23 4.73 -14.49
CA MET A 31 0.20 5.01 -14.64
C MET A 31 0.50 6.30 -15.42
N VAL A 32 -0.30 7.35 -15.22
CA VAL A 32 -0.09 8.67 -15.83
C VAL A 32 0.62 9.59 -14.83
N THR A 33 1.85 9.98 -15.16
CA THR A 33 2.58 11.01 -14.43
C THR A 33 2.09 12.40 -14.84
N LYS A 34 2.16 13.36 -13.91
CA LYS A 34 1.85 14.77 -14.20
C LYS A 34 2.70 15.28 -15.39
N PRO A 35 2.11 15.92 -16.40
CA PRO A 35 2.88 16.49 -17.53
C PRO A 35 3.99 17.44 -17.04
N GLY A 36 5.16 17.34 -17.65
CA GLY A 36 6.34 18.13 -17.26
C GLY A 36 7.14 17.58 -16.06
N CYS A 37 6.69 16.49 -15.45
CA CYS A 37 7.40 15.85 -14.33
C CYS A 37 8.16 14.59 -14.75
N GLN A 38 9.22 14.27 -13.99
CA GLN A 38 9.97 13.03 -14.17
C GLN A 38 9.07 11.82 -13.96
N ARG A 39 9.05 10.90 -14.94
CA ARG A 39 8.16 9.74 -14.96
C ARG A 39 8.66 8.57 -14.10
N GLN A 40 9.97 8.33 -14.09
CA GLN A 40 10.55 7.11 -13.53
C GLN A 40 11.67 7.38 -12.54
N CYS A 41 11.76 6.54 -11.51
CA CYS A 41 12.89 6.47 -10.58
C CYS A 41 13.39 5.03 -10.52
N GLY A 42 14.55 4.76 -11.14
CA GLY A 42 14.98 3.39 -11.39
C GLY A 42 13.93 2.66 -12.23
N ASN A 43 13.41 1.55 -11.71
CA ASN A 43 12.37 0.76 -12.38
C ASN A 43 10.93 1.15 -11.99
N LEU A 44 10.75 2.12 -11.08
CA LEU A 44 9.43 2.54 -10.63
C LEU A 44 8.90 3.67 -11.51
N THR A 45 7.75 3.47 -12.15
CA THR A 45 6.96 4.56 -12.74
C THR A 45 6.10 5.21 -11.65
N VAL A 46 6.18 6.54 -11.51
CA VAL A 46 5.46 7.28 -10.46
C VAL A 46 4.26 8.01 -11.08
N PRO A 47 3.02 7.56 -10.82
CA PRO A 47 1.83 8.21 -11.32
C PRO A 47 1.33 9.34 -10.42
N TYR A 48 0.58 10.27 -11.00
CA TYR A 48 -0.24 11.20 -10.21
C TYR A 48 -1.30 10.41 -9.43
N PRO A 49 -1.54 10.69 -8.13
CA PRO A 49 -1.22 11.92 -7.39
C PRO A 49 0.19 12.01 -6.76
N PHE A 50 1.01 10.97 -6.91
CA PHE A 50 2.42 11.01 -6.50
C PHE A 50 3.26 11.76 -7.53
N GLY A 51 4.45 12.20 -7.11
CA GLY A 51 5.36 12.91 -8.01
C GLY A 51 6.81 12.81 -7.60
N ILE A 52 7.70 12.71 -8.58
CA ILE A 52 9.14 12.75 -8.33
C ILE A 52 9.59 14.20 -8.17
N GLY A 53 10.24 14.51 -7.06
CA GLY A 53 10.86 15.80 -6.80
C GLY A 53 10.20 16.55 -5.64
N LEU A 54 10.98 16.76 -4.58
CA LEU A 54 10.54 17.37 -3.34
C LEU A 54 10.16 18.84 -3.55
N GLY A 55 8.91 19.20 -3.24
CA GLY A 55 8.39 20.56 -3.36
C GLY A 55 8.37 21.12 -4.78
N ARG A 56 8.51 20.26 -5.81
CA ARG A 56 8.52 20.69 -7.22
C ARG A 56 7.13 20.81 -7.84
N GLY A 57 6.08 20.55 -7.05
CA GLY A 57 4.70 20.55 -7.52
C GLY A 57 4.39 19.41 -8.49
N CYS A 58 5.14 18.29 -8.42
CA CYS A 58 4.89 17.12 -9.25
C CYS A 58 3.86 16.15 -8.67
N SER A 59 3.66 16.21 -7.36
CA SER A 59 2.58 15.55 -6.63
C SER A 59 1.41 16.51 -6.41
N ILE A 60 0.30 16.00 -5.89
CA ILE A 60 -0.82 16.84 -5.42
C ILE A 60 -0.54 17.47 -4.04
N ASP A 61 0.31 16.83 -3.22
CA ASP A 61 0.65 17.25 -1.87
C ASP A 61 2.11 16.86 -1.54
N PRO A 62 2.90 17.70 -0.84
CA PRO A 62 4.28 17.38 -0.48
C PRO A 62 4.49 16.05 0.27
N GLN A 63 3.49 15.54 0.98
CA GLN A 63 3.52 14.24 1.65
C GLN A 63 3.46 13.04 0.68
N LEU A 64 3.09 13.29 -0.58
CA LEU A 64 3.06 12.34 -1.69
C LEU A 64 4.27 12.52 -2.63
N ASP A 65 5.24 13.36 -2.25
CA ASP A 65 6.49 13.48 -2.97
C ASP A 65 7.36 12.22 -2.81
N ILE A 66 7.92 11.81 -3.94
CA ILE A 66 8.92 10.76 -4.03
C ILE A 66 10.29 11.43 -4.20
N ASN A 67 11.17 11.19 -3.22
CA ASN A 67 12.58 11.46 -3.34
C ASN A 67 13.25 10.35 -4.17
N CYS A 68 13.67 10.66 -5.40
CA CYS A 68 14.44 9.73 -6.20
C CYS A 68 15.94 9.87 -5.87
N ASN A 69 16.46 8.95 -5.07
CA ASN A 69 17.86 8.98 -4.67
C ASN A 69 18.76 8.36 -5.74
N THR A 70 19.54 9.21 -6.41
CA THR A 70 20.49 8.85 -7.47
C THR A 70 21.86 8.40 -6.96
N SER A 71 22.09 8.37 -5.64
CA SER A 71 23.31 7.78 -5.07
C SER A 71 23.34 6.25 -5.19
N PHE A 72 22.19 5.63 -5.47
CA PHE A 72 22.07 4.20 -5.76
C PHE A 72 22.10 3.96 -7.27
N ASN A 73 22.57 2.77 -7.66
CA ASN A 73 22.52 2.29 -9.04
C ASN A 73 21.75 0.95 -9.11
N PRO A 74 20.56 0.89 -9.72
CA PRO A 74 19.79 2.01 -10.26
C PRO A 74 19.26 2.96 -9.15
N PRO A 75 18.81 4.18 -9.49
CA PRO A 75 18.21 5.11 -8.53
C PRO A 75 17.03 4.49 -7.77
N ARG A 76 16.89 4.84 -6.49
CA ARG A 76 15.86 4.28 -5.60
C ARG A 76 14.86 5.33 -5.13
N PRO A 77 13.56 5.06 -5.20
CA PRO A 77 12.52 5.99 -4.75
C PRO A 77 12.27 5.85 -3.25
N PHE A 78 12.17 6.96 -2.54
CA PHE A 78 11.85 7.03 -1.12
C PHE A 78 10.73 8.03 -0.86
N PHE A 79 9.89 7.78 0.13
CA PHE A 79 8.94 8.79 0.58
C PHE A 79 9.62 9.99 1.23
N ASN A 80 9.04 11.17 1.02
CA ASN A 80 9.39 12.39 1.73
C ASN A 80 8.49 12.59 2.95
N LEU A 81 8.87 12.01 4.08
CA LEU A 81 8.05 12.06 5.29
C LEU A 81 8.65 13.03 6.33
N PRO A 82 7.82 13.69 7.14
CA PRO A 82 8.29 14.67 8.11
C PRO A 82 9.28 14.05 9.11
N LYS A 83 10.47 14.65 9.24
CA LYS A 83 11.38 14.38 10.37
C LYS A 83 10.74 14.91 11.67
N PRO A 84 10.94 14.28 12.83
CA PRO A 84 11.92 13.23 13.14
C PRO A 84 11.42 11.77 12.96
N TYR A 85 10.21 11.57 12.45
CA TYR A 85 9.47 10.34 12.80
C TYR A 85 9.67 9.14 11.89
N LEU A 86 10.39 9.26 10.77
CA LEU A 86 10.52 8.15 9.82
C LEU A 86 11.93 8.04 9.23
N ARG A 87 12.45 6.81 9.25
CA ARG A 87 13.52 6.37 8.32
C ARG A 87 13.03 6.61 6.89
N SER A 88 13.94 6.89 5.97
CA SER A 88 13.60 6.94 4.54
C SER A 88 13.03 5.58 4.10
N ILE A 89 11.72 5.53 3.83
CA ILE A 89 11.02 4.32 3.41
C ILE A 89 11.15 4.18 1.89
N GLU A 90 11.79 3.10 1.44
CA GLU A 90 11.93 2.78 0.02
C GLU A 90 10.57 2.33 -0.55
N VAL A 91 10.16 2.92 -1.66
CA VAL A 91 8.94 2.54 -2.39
C VAL A 91 9.30 1.47 -3.41
N LEU A 92 8.57 0.37 -3.39
CA LEU A 92 8.82 -0.76 -4.29
C LEU A 92 7.89 -0.74 -5.49
N ASP A 93 6.63 -0.35 -5.27
CA ASP A 93 5.60 -0.35 -6.32
C ASP A 93 4.45 0.61 -5.95
N ILE A 94 3.78 1.16 -6.96
CA ILE A 94 2.60 2.02 -6.81
C ILE A 94 1.49 1.47 -7.70
N SER A 95 0.41 1.06 -7.07
CA SER A 95 -0.82 0.58 -7.71
C SER A 95 -1.98 1.52 -7.43
N LYS A 96 -3.13 1.25 -8.06
CA LYS A 96 -4.31 2.14 -8.02
C LYS A 96 -4.72 2.57 -6.62
N THR A 97 -4.58 1.67 -5.65
CA THR A 97 -5.09 1.84 -4.29
C THR A 97 -4.04 1.62 -3.22
N GLN A 98 -2.83 1.17 -3.58
CA GLN A 98 -1.83 0.74 -2.61
C GLN A 98 -0.44 1.14 -3.07
N VAL A 99 0.39 1.52 -2.11
CA VAL A 99 1.83 1.66 -2.28
C VAL A 99 2.51 0.54 -1.52
N ARG A 100 3.39 -0.20 -2.20
CA ARG A 100 4.22 -1.23 -1.58
C ARG A 100 5.53 -0.59 -1.16
N ILE A 101 5.88 -0.79 0.10
CA ILE A 101 7.12 -0.27 0.68
C ILE A 101 8.03 -1.39 1.11
N LYS A 102 9.32 -1.10 1.20
CA LYS A 102 10.29 -2.00 1.80
C LYS A 102 10.10 -2.02 3.31
N ASN A 103 9.80 -3.19 3.83
CA ASN A 103 9.64 -3.40 5.27
C ASN A 103 11.02 -3.46 5.96
N VAL A 104 11.08 -3.03 7.21
CA VAL A 104 12.23 -3.21 8.11
C VAL A 104 11.83 -4.22 9.17
N VAL A 105 12.49 -5.37 9.18
CA VAL A 105 12.20 -6.47 10.10
C VAL A 105 12.94 -6.22 11.42
N ALA A 106 12.20 -6.22 12.53
CA ALA A 106 12.81 -6.26 13.87
C ALA A 106 13.32 -7.67 14.16
N SER A 107 14.43 -7.79 14.88
CA SER A 107 14.99 -9.10 15.24
C SER A 107 15.67 -9.06 16.59
N MET A 108 15.52 -10.13 17.36
CA MET A 108 16.28 -10.38 18.59
C MET A 108 16.97 -11.74 18.48
N CYS A 109 18.26 -11.78 18.78
CA CYS A 109 19.07 -12.99 18.71
C CYS A 109 19.56 -13.37 20.10
N TYR A 110 19.56 -14.67 20.39
CA TYR A 110 19.94 -15.21 21.70
C TYR A 110 21.09 -16.21 21.54
N ASN A 111 21.91 -16.36 22.59
CA ASN A 111 22.87 -17.45 22.69
C ASN A 111 22.23 -18.73 23.27
N GLN A 112 23.04 -19.79 23.42
CA GLN A 112 22.59 -21.06 23.98
C GLN A 112 22.08 -20.98 25.43
N SER A 113 22.51 -19.98 26.21
CA SER A 113 22.00 -19.76 27.57
C SER A 113 20.72 -18.91 27.61
N GLY A 114 20.18 -18.49 26.45
CA GLY A 114 19.02 -17.60 26.35
C GLY A 114 19.34 -16.13 26.59
N ALA A 115 20.61 -15.74 26.67
CA ALA A 115 20.99 -14.34 26.79
C ALA A 115 20.96 -13.66 25.42
N VAL A 116 20.42 -12.43 25.37
CA VAL A 116 20.37 -11.62 24.15
C VAL A 116 21.80 -11.26 23.74
N ILE A 117 22.14 -11.55 22.48
CA ILE A 117 23.43 -11.21 21.87
C ILE A 117 23.31 -10.12 20.81
N SER A 118 22.12 -9.94 20.24
CA SER A 118 21.85 -8.86 19.29
C SER A 118 20.38 -8.47 19.39
N ASP A 119 20.12 -7.16 19.37
CA ASP A 119 18.79 -6.58 19.39
C ASP A 119 18.70 -5.50 18.31
N HIS A 120 17.74 -5.68 17.40
CA HIS A 120 17.42 -4.78 16.32
C HIS A 120 15.94 -4.43 16.36
N ALA A 121 15.58 -3.46 17.20
CA ALA A 121 14.26 -2.87 17.19
C ALA A 121 13.98 -2.16 15.85
N ALA A 122 12.79 -2.39 15.30
CA ALA A 122 12.29 -1.69 14.13
C ALA A 122 10.84 -1.25 14.35
N TRP A 123 10.53 -0.03 13.92
CA TRP A 123 9.17 0.50 13.93
C TRP A 123 8.95 1.37 12.70
N ASN A 124 7.68 1.49 12.30
CA ASN A 124 7.21 2.42 11.29
C ASN A 124 6.13 3.29 11.91
N ASN A 125 6.24 4.60 11.75
CA ASN A 125 5.28 5.56 12.30
C ASN A 125 4.64 6.37 11.17
N LEU A 126 3.46 5.96 10.71
CA LEU A 126 2.75 6.67 9.64
C LEU A 126 1.89 7.85 10.14
N LYS A 127 2.02 8.25 11.41
CA LYS A 127 1.25 9.36 12.00
C LYS A 127 1.51 10.66 11.24
N GLY A 128 0.44 11.39 10.92
CA GLY A 128 0.53 12.66 10.18
C GLY A 128 0.84 12.49 8.69
N THR A 129 0.79 11.26 8.16
CA THR A 129 0.91 10.97 6.72
C THR A 129 -0.45 10.52 6.18
N PRO A 130 -0.70 10.60 4.86
CA PRO A 130 -1.96 10.14 4.27
C PRO A 130 -2.04 8.60 4.16
N TYR A 131 -1.06 7.86 4.69
CA TYR A 131 -0.95 6.42 4.52
C TYR A 131 -1.44 5.65 5.74
N THR A 132 -1.94 4.44 5.47
CA THR A 132 -2.27 3.44 6.49
C THR A 132 -1.75 2.08 6.06
N PHE A 133 -1.56 1.17 7.01
CA PHE A 133 -1.30 -0.22 6.68
C PHE A 133 -2.61 -0.87 6.20
N SER A 134 -2.56 -1.52 5.03
CA SER A 134 -3.68 -2.32 4.55
C SER A 134 -3.91 -3.51 5.48
N ASP A 135 -5.15 -3.66 5.94
CA ASP A 135 -5.66 -4.74 6.79
C ASP A 135 -5.89 -6.06 6.03
N SER A 136 -6.09 -5.97 4.72
CA SER A 136 -6.35 -7.09 3.82
C SER A 136 -5.11 -7.60 3.08
N ALA A 137 -4.13 -6.71 2.81
CA ALA A 137 -2.91 -7.07 2.09
C ALA A 137 -1.70 -7.34 3.00
N ASN A 138 -1.72 -6.90 4.26
CA ASN A 138 -0.63 -7.14 5.20
C ASN A 138 -1.01 -8.15 6.28
N LYS A 139 -0.01 -8.90 6.74
CA LYS A 139 -0.10 -9.78 7.89
C LYS A 139 1.02 -9.43 8.87
N LEU A 140 0.65 -9.00 10.08
CA LEU A 140 1.62 -8.88 11.17
C LEU A 140 2.03 -10.29 11.59
N THR A 141 3.34 -10.53 11.67
CA THR A 141 3.90 -11.86 11.97
C THR A 141 5.02 -11.70 12.98
N VAL A 142 5.03 -12.59 13.97
CA VAL A 142 6.12 -12.76 14.94
C VAL A 142 6.57 -14.21 14.87
N ILE A 143 7.88 -14.42 14.81
CA ILE A 143 8.51 -15.74 14.81
C ILE A 143 9.58 -15.67 15.89
N GLY A 144 9.53 -16.58 16.85
CA GLY A 144 10.45 -16.56 17.97
C GLY A 144 9.80 -17.10 19.24
N CYS A 145 10.38 -16.75 20.39
CA CYS A 145 10.05 -17.34 21.67
C CYS A 145 10.13 -16.26 22.74
N ASP A 146 9.02 -16.02 23.42
CA ASP A 146 8.83 -14.87 24.32
C ASP A 146 9.01 -13.52 23.59
N ASP A 147 8.54 -13.47 22.34
CA ASP A 147 8.62 -12.32 21.44
C ASP A 147 7.24 -11.73 21.16
N PHE A 148 7.20 -10.43 20.84
CA PHE A 148 5.96 -9.74 20.49
C PHE A 148 6.17 -8.64 19.44
N ALA A 149 5.11 -8.34 18.70
CA ALA A 149 5.02 -7.17 17.85
C ALA A 149 3.67 -6.49 18.05
N LEU A 150 3.69 -5.17 18.15
CA LEU A 150 2.49 -4.34 18.34
C LEU A 150 2.33 -3.38 17.18
N MET A 151 1.08 -3.17 16.79
CA MET A 151 0.64 -2.12 15.90
C MET A 151 -0.41 -1.29 16.61
N LEU A 152 -0.13 0.01 16.69
CA LEU A 152 -0.96 0.99 17.40
C LEU A 152 -1.61 1.89 16.37
N GLY A 153 -2.92 2.08 16.50
CA GLY A 153 -3.65 3.10 15.78
C GLY A 153 -3.27 4.51 16.26
N SER A 154 -3.42 5.50 15.38
CA SER A 154 -3.07 6.90 15.64
C SER A 154 -3.98 7.49 16.73
N GLN A 155 -3.44 7.70 17.93
CA GLN A 155 -4.14 8.43 18.99
C GLN A 155 -4.41 9.87 18.54
N GLY A 156 -5.69 10.24 18.48
CA GLY A 156 -6.17 11.58 18.11
C GLY A 156 -6.93 11.67 16.78
N GLU A 157 -6.90 10.63 15.94
CA GLU A 157 -7.57 10.63 14.60
C GLU A 157 -8.73 9.61 14.52
N GLY A 158 -9.28 9.20 15.66
CA GLY A 158 -10.46 8.31 15.71
C GLY A 158 -10.17 6.82 15.44
N ARG A 159 -8.90 6.42 15.31
CA ARG A 159 -8.48 5.02 15.18
C ARG A 159 -7.73 4.56 16.43
N ASN A 160 -8.47 4.37 17.51
CA ASN A 160 -7.92 3.82 18.76
C ASN A 160 -8.02 2.30 18.71
N PHE A 161 -7.09 1.65 18.02
CA PHE A 161 -6.95 0.20 18.09
C PHE A 161 -5.52 -0.17 18.44
N THR A 162 -5.40 -1.33 19.08
CA THR A 162 -4.12 -2.00 19.31
C THR A 162 -4.30 -3.41 18.80
N CYS A 163 -3.44 -3.83 17.89
CA CYS A 163 -3.33 -5.23 17.51
C CYS A 163 -1.88 -5.68 17.64
N GLY A 164 -1.68 -6.99 17.73
CA GLY A 164 -0.36 -7.53 17.95
C GLY A 164 -0.30 -9.03 17.77
N CYS A 165 0.92 -9.54 17.68
CA CYS A 165 1.21 -10.96 17.74
C CYS A 165 2.12 -11.21 18.92
N LEU A 166 1.86 -12.29 19.65
CA LEU A 166 2.68 -12.76 20.76
C LEU A 166 3.08 -14.20 20.46
N SER A 167 4.36 -14.50 20.64
CA SER A 167 4.88 -15.86 20.66
C SER A 167 5.36 -16.14 22.08
N ILE A 168 4.68 -17.06 22.78
CA ILE A 168 4.96 -17.36 24.19
C ILE A 168 5.41 -18.81 24.29
N CYS A 169 6.48 -19.05 25.05
CA CYS A 169 7.02 -20.38 25.27
C CYS A 169 6.92 -20.79 26.74
N SER A 170 6.49 -22.02 27.01
CA SER A 170 6.56 -22.61 28.35
C SER A 170 7.91 -23.30 28.59
N LYS A 171 8.96 -22.55 28.93
CA LYS A 171 10.32 -22.99 29.36
C LYS A 171 11.10 -23.98 28.45
N SER A 172 12.25 -23.49 27.99
CA SER A 172 13.53 -24.15 27.64
C SER A 172 13.49 -25.65 27.34
N GLY A 173 13.05 -26.01 26.14
CA GLY A 173 13.46 -27.27 25.54
C GLY A 173 14.92 -27.16 25.11
N ARG A 174 15.81 -27.82 25.84
CA ARG A 174 17.20 -28.09 25.42
C ARG A 174 17.22 -28.48 23.93
N ALA A 175 18.08 -27.83 23.15
CA ALA A 175 18.59 -28.42 21.92
C ALA A 175 19.44 -29.65 22.27
#